data_AF-A0A5J4PSR5-F1
#
_entry.id   AF-A0A5J4PSR5-F1
#
_cell.length_a   1.000
_cell.length_b   1.000
_cell.length_c   1.000
_cell.angle_alpha   90.00
_cell.angle_beta   90.00
_cell.angle_gamma   90.00
#
_symmetry.space_group_name_H-M   'P 1'
#
loop_
_entity.id
_entity.type
_entity.pdbx_description
1 polymer ?
#
loop_
_entity_poly.entity_id
_entity_poly.type
_entity_poly.pdbx_seq_one_letter_code
_entity_poly.pdbx_strand_id
1 'polypeptide(L)'
;RNQIREEHLQTEFQKRNNVKTIATQYTQTTFAPYLTDSDIIRLCDYIDLYAERKEFKNLTPIKVDNQLTTIDIYHFGWNIWNHCKVSKQDDMALFLKIVFAYTLREVEIETIKKHLKDDEQKGIIKIKEDISK
;
A
#
# COMPACT_ATOMS: atom_id res chain seq x y z
N ARG A 1 -16.44 21.06 -28.92
CA ARG A 1 -15.83 21.63 -27.68
C ARG A 1 -16.08 20.77 -26.44
N ASN A 2 -17.11 19.90 -26.38
CA ASN A 2 -17.29 18.94 -25.26
C ASN A 2 -16.37 17.71 -25.33
N GLN A 3 -16.04 17.27 -26.55
CA GLN A 3 -15.20 16.09 -26.79
C GLN A 3 -13.83 16.12 -26.08
N ILE A 4 -13.12 17.26 -26.10
CA ILE A 4 -11.81 17.40 -25.44
C ILE A 4 -11.92 17.21 -23.91
N ARG A 5 -13.01 17.69 -23.29
CA ARG A 5 -13.23 17.55 -21.84
C ARG A 5 -13.57 16.10 -21.46
N GLU A 6 -14.39 15.45 -22.27
CA GLU A 6 -14.77 14.04 -22.10
C GLU A 6 -13.55 13.13 -22.25
N GLU A 7 -12.73 13.35 -23.28
CA GLU A 7 -11.48 12.61 -23.51
C GLU A 7 -10.48 12.77 -22.34
N HIS A 8 -10.36 13.99 -21.80
CA HIS A 8 -9.51 14.24 -20.64
C HIS A 8 -10.01 13.49 -19.39
N LEU A 9 -11.31 13.56 -19.07
CA LEU A 9 -11.89 12.85 -17.92
C LEU A 9 -11.73 11.33 -18.05
N GLN A 10 -11.97 10.79 -19.24
CA GLN A 10 -11.81 9.36 -19.52
C GLN A 10 -10.35 8.91 -19.35
N THR A 11 -9.41 9.72 -19.85
CA THR A 11 -7.97 9.46 -19.71
C THR A 11 -7.55 9.44 -18.24
N GLU A 12 -8.00 10.42 -17.45
CA GLU A 12 -7.69 10.48 -16.01
C GLU A 12 -8.33 9.33 -15.23
N PHE A 13 -9.55 8.92 -15.58
CA PHE A 13 -10.21 7.74 -15.01
C PHE A 13 -9.43 6.45 -15.31
N GLN A 14 -8.99 6.27 -16.56
CA GLN A 14 -8.18 5.12 -16.95
C GLN A 14 -6.83 5.09 -16.23
N LYS A 15 -6.13 6.22 -16.12
CA LYS A 15 -4.88 6.32 -15.36
C LYS A 15 -5.07 5.93 -13.90
N ARG A 16 -6.12 6.45 -13.24
CA ARG A 16 -6.42 6.11 -11.83
C ARG A 16 -6.70 4.62 -11.66
N ASN A 17 -7.50 4.03 -12.55
CA ASN A 17 -7.75 2.58 -12.51
C ASN A 17 -6.48 1.76 -12.73
N ASN A 18 -5.61 2.17 -13.66
CA ASN A 18 -4.35 1.49 -13.88
C ASN A 18 -3.44 1.53 -12.65
N VAL A 19 -3.35 2.69 -11.97
CA VAL A 19 -2.61 2.83 -10.71
C VAL A 19 -3.11 1.84 -9.66
N LYS A 20 -4.44 1.73 -9.48
CA LYS A 20 -5.06 0.77 -8.55
C LYS A 20 -4.75 -0.67 -8.91
N THR A 21 -4.96 -1.06 -10.18
CA THR A 21 -4.71 -2.42 -10.65
C THR A 21 -3.27 -2.86 -10.37
N ILE A 22 -2.30 -2.00 -10.64
CA ILE A 22 -0.88 -2.29 -10.39
C ILE A 22 -0.61 -2.44 -8.88
N ALA A 23 -1.13 -1.52 -8.06
CA ALA A 23 -0.95 -1.58 -6.61
C ALA A 23 -1.51 -2.89 -6.02
N THR A 24 -2.72 -3.26 -6.45
CA THR A 24 -3.39 -4.48 -6.02
C THR A 24 -2.67 -5.74 -6.49
N GLN A 25 -2.22 -5.81 -7.74
CA GLN A 25 -1.42 -6.94 -8.24
C GLN A 25 -0.09 -7.09 -7.50
N TYR A 26 0.60 -5.98 -7.26
CA TYR A 26 1.83 -5.96 -6.46
C TYR A 26 1.57 -6.47 -5.04
N THR A 27 0.49 -6.03 -4.39
CA THR A 27 0.08 -6.52 -3.06
C THR A 27 -0.21 -8.01 -3.06
N GLN A 28 -0.99 -8.51 -4.02
CA GLN A 28 -1.34 -9.93 -4.14
C GLN A 28 -0.09 -10.80 -4.27
N THR A 29 0.78 -10.46 -5.22
CA THR A 29 1.99 -11.23 -5.49
C THR A 29 3.00 -11.17 -4.34
N THR A 30 3.13 -10.01 -3.69
CA THR A 30 4.06 -9.82 -2.57
C THR A 30 3.63 -10.62 -1.34
N PHE A 31 2.34 -10.69 -1.05
CA PHE A 31 1.83 -11.34 0.17
C PHE A 31 1.32 -12.77 -0.03
N ALA A 32 1.29 -13.29 -1.27
CA ALA A 32 0.88 -14.67 -1.58
C ALA A 32 1.49 -15.75 -0.66
N PRO A 33 2.80 -15.71 -0.30
CA PRO A 33 3.38 -16.73 0.57
C PRO A 33 3.24 -16.42 2.08
N TYR A 34 2.67 -15.26 2.46
CA TYR A 34 2.68 -14.75 3.84
C TYR A 34 1.28 -14.54 4.44
N LEU A 35 0.23 -14.71 3.65
CA LEU A 35 -1.16 -14.48 4.03
C LEU A 35 -2.08 -15.56 3.45
N THR A 36 -3.24 -15.72 4.08
CA THR A 36 -4.34 -16.52 3.51
C THR A 36 -4.98 -15.79 2.33
N ASP A 37 -5.63 -16.51 1.42
CA ASP A 37 -6.36 -15.90 0.30
C ASP A 37 -7.37 -14.85 0.78
N SER A 38 -8.07 -15.11 1.89
CA SER A 38 -9.01 -14.15 2.48
C SER A 38 -8.33 -12.89 3.00
N ASP A 39 -7.14 -13.01 3.59
CA ASP A 39 -6.38 -11.85 4.07
C ASP A 39 -5.76 -11.06 2.91
N ILE A 40 -5.35 -11.74 1.83
CA ILE A 40 -4.87 -11.10 0.60
C ILE A 40 -5.99 -10.27 -0.02
N ILE A 41 -7.18 -10.85 -0.20
CA ILE A 41 -8.35 -10.14 -0.75
C ILE A 41 -8.64 -8.90 0.10
N ARG A 42 -8.69 -9.05 1.42
CA ARG A 42 -8.94 -7.94 2.33
C ARG A 42 -7.86 -6.86 2.28
N LEU A 43 -6.58 -7.24 2.19
CA LEU A 43 -5.48 -6.28 2.04
C LEU A 43 -5.60 -5.52 0.71
N CYS A 44 -6.01 -6.19 -0.37
CA CYS A 44 -6.27 -5.55 -1.65
C CYS A 44 -7.40 -4.52 -1.56
N ASP A 45 -8.51 -4.87 -0.90
CA ASP A 45 -9.62 -3.94 -0.67
C ASP A 45 -9.14 -2.69 0.10
N TYR A 46 -8.28 -2.87 1.09
CA TYR A 46 -7.71 -1.75 1.86
C TYR A 46 -6.78 -0.87 1.01
N ILE A 47 -6.02 -1.46 0.09
CA ILE A 47 -5.18 -0.73 -0.86
C ILE A 47 -6.03 0.06 -1.85
N ASP A 48 -7.13 -0.51 -2.34
CA ASP A 48 -8.10 0.22 -3.17
C ASP A 48 -8.72 1.40 -2.42
N LEU A 49 -9.11 1.23 -1.15
CA LEU A 49 -9.60 2.32 -0.31
C LEU A 49 -8.54 3.43 -0.16
N TYR A 50 -7.28 3.06 0.09
CA TYR A 50 -6.17 4.01 0.20
C TYR A 50 -5.96 4.78 -1.12
N ALA A 51 -5.90 4.06 -2.25
CA ALA A 51 -5.69 4.65 -3.56
C ALA A 51 -6.83 5.61 -3.96
N GLU A 52 -8.05 5.35 -3.50
CA GLU A 52 -9.22 6.21 -3.70
C GLU A 52 -9.35 7.34 -2.68
N ARG A 53 -8.41 7.43 -1.72
CA ARG A 53 -8.45 8.37 -0.57
C ARG A 53 -9.76 8.27 0.22
N LYS A 54 -10.31 7.05 0.33
CA LYS A 54 -11.48 6.77 1.16
C LYS A 54 -11.06 6.59 2.62
N GLU A 55 -12.02 6.76 3.53
CA GLU A 55 -11.78 6.63 4.96
C GLU A 55 -11.51 5.19 5.38
N PHE A 56 -10.57 5.00 6.31
CA PHE A 56 -10.22 3.71 6.90
C PHE A 56 -11.12 3.38 8.10
N LYS A 57 -12.44 3.30 7.88
CA LYS A 57 -13.40 2.97 8.93
C LYS A 57 -13.49 1.45 9.12
N ASN A 58 -13.39 1.01 10.38
CA ASN A 58 -13.59 -0.39 10.79
C ASN A 58 -12.67 -1.41 10.11
N LEU A 59 -11.45 -1.01 9.73
CA LEU A 59 -10.46 -1.96 9.21
C LEU A 59 -10.09 -2.94 10.33
N THR A 60 -10.21 -4.22 10.05
CA THR A 60 -9.68 -5.27 10.92
C THR A 60 -8.21 -5.48 10.61
N PRO A 61 -7.31 -5.44 11.61
CA PRO A 61 -5.89 -5.69 11.40
C PRO A 61 -5.62 -7.07 10.79
N ILE A 62 -4.59 -7.14 9.95
CA ILE A 62 -4.12 -8.33 9.27
C ILE A 62 -2.85 -8.81 9.96
N LYS A 63 -2.82 -10.10 10.29
CA LYS A 63 -1.65 -10.75 10.87
C LYS A 63 -0.87 -11.43 9.75
N VAL A 64 0.33 -10.94 9.48
CA VAL A 64 1.26 -11.53 8.52
C VAL A 64 2.03 -12.70 9.13
N ASP A 65 2.57 -13.57 8.29
CA ASP A 65 3.53 -14.59 8.70
C ASP A 65 4.74 -13.97 9.42
N ASN A 66 5.28 -14.68 10.42
CA ASN A 66 6.38 -14.18 11.26
C ASN A 66 7.70 -14.01 10.50
N GLN A 67 7.82 -14.51 9.26
CA GLN A 67 8.96 -14.23 8.39
C GLN A 67 9.01 -12.76 7.95
N LEU A 68 7.86 -12.08 7.86
CA LEU A 68 7.81 -10.66 7.56
C LEU A 68 8.04 -9.86 8.83
N THR A 69 9.03 -8.99 8.77
CA THR A 69 9.44 -8.13 9.88
C THR A 69 8.90 -6.71 9.68
N THR A 70 9.10 -5.85 10.68
CA THR A 70 8.74 -4.44 10.62
C THR A 70 9.31 -3.72 9.39
N ILE A 71 10.54 -4.04 8.97
CA ILE A 71 11.16 -3.42 7.79
C ILE A 71 10.44 -3.80 6.49
N ASP A 72 9.90 -5.02 6.41
CA ASP A 72 9.14 -5.49 5.24
C ASP A 72 7.85 -4.69 5.09
N ILE A 73 7.19 -4.41 6.22
CA ILE A 73 5.97 -3.59 6.24
C ILE A 73 6.28 -2.13 5.86
N TYR A 74 7.43 -1.59 6.28
CA TYR A 74 7.87 -0.26 5.86
C TYR A 74 8.12 -0.17 4.36
N HIS A 75 8.91 -1.11 3.82
CA HIS A 75 9.21 -1.17 2.39
C HIS A 75 7.93 -1.34 1.56
N PHE A 76 7.02 -2.21 1.99
CA PHE A 76 5.72 -2.36 1.36
C PHE A 76 4.95 -1.03 1.31
N GLY A 77 4.85 -0.35 2.45
CA GLY A 77 4.18 0.94 2.55
C GLY A 77 4.80 2.02 1.66
N TRP A 78 6.13 2.08 1.61
CA TRP A 78 6.85 3.00 0.74
C TRP A 78 6.58 2.71 -0.73
N ASN A 79 6.62 1.44 -1.15
CA ASN A 79 6.35 1.02 -2.52
C ASN A 79 4.94 1.46 -2.98
N ILE A 80 3.92 1.22 -2.14
CA ILE A 80 2.54 1.64 -2.42
C ILE A 80 2.42 3.17 -2.44
N TRP A 81 2.99 3.87 -1.45
CA TRP A 81 2.93 5.32 -1.39
C TRP A 81 3.62 5.98 -2.59
N ASN A 82 4.80 5.49 -2.97
CA ASN A 82 5.57 6.00 -4.10
C ASN A 82 4.89 5.72 -5.44
N HIS A 83 4.15 4.61 -5.58
CA HIS A 83 3.39 4.32 -6.79
C HIS A 83 2.13 5.17 -6.90
N CYS A 84 1.31 5.20 -5.84
CA CYS A 84 0.02 5.87 -5.88
C CYS A 84 0.16 7.40 -5.84
N LYS A 85 1.09 7.93 -5.03
CA LYS A 85 1.29 9.38 -4.76
C LYS A 85 -0.02 10.15 -4.50
N VAL A 86 -0.97 9.48 -3.85
CA VAL A 86 -2.29 10.04 -3.53
C VAL A 86 -2.36 10.68 -2.14
N SER A 87 -1.30 10.68 -1.34
CA SER A 87 -1.37 11.23 0.02
C SER A 87 0.00 11.64 0.53
N LYS A 88 0.05 12.20 1.74
CA LYS A 88 1.32 12.40 2.44
C LYS A 88 1.80 11.06 3.03
N GLN A 89 3.07 11.00 3.38
CA GLN A 89 3.63 9.81 4.04
C GLN A 89 2.98 9.56 5.42
N ASP A 90 2.51 10.61 6.10
CA ASP A 90 1.78 10.48 7.38
C ASP A 90 0.52 9.62 7.22
N ASP A 91 -0.21 9.79 6.11
CA ASP A 91 -1.42 9.01 5.82
C ASP A 91 -1.08 7.53 5.56
N MET A 92 0.03 7.25 4.87
CA MET A 92 0.53 5.88 4.68
C MET A 92 1.01 5.28 6.01
N ALA A 93 1.72 6.03 6.85
CA ALA A 93 2.16 5.55 8.15
C ALA A 93 0.97 5.18 9.05
N LEU A 94 -0.09 6.00 9.04
CA LEU A 94 -1.34 5.69 9.74
C LEU A 94 -2.01 4.44 9.17
N PHE A 95 -2.10 4.33 7.84
CA PHE A 95 -2.64 3.14 7.16
C PHE A 95 -1.92 1.86 7.62
N LEU A 96 -0.59 1.85 7.59
CA LEU A 96 0.20 0.69 8.02
C LEU A 96 -0.02 0.38 9.51
N LYS A 97 -0.06 1.40 10.37
CA LYS A 97 -0.30 1.23 11.82
C LYS A 97 -1.64 0.54 12.10
N ILE A 98 -2.67 0.86 11.32
CA ILE A 98 -4.01 0.25 11.45
C ILE A 98 -4.01 -1.16 10.87
N VAL A 99 -3.55 -1.33 9.63
CA VAL A 99 -3.65 -2.59 8.89
C VAL A 99 -2.72 -3.65 9.47
N PHE A 100 -1.48 -3.30 9.81
CA PHE A 100 -0.47 -4.21 10.34
C PHE A 100 -0.25 -4.02 11.85
N ALA A 101 -1.33 -3.74 12.60
CA ALA A 101 -1.27 -3.43 14.03
C ALA A 101 -0.62 -4.53 14.89
N TYR A 102 -0.62 -5.79 14.44
CA TYR A 102 0.09 -6.87 15.12
C TYR A 102 1.61 -6.74 14.99
N THR A 103 2.11 -6.46 13.78
CA THR A 103 3.54 -6.29 13.50
C THR A 103 4.08 -4.96 14.04
N LEU A 104 3.27 -3.91 13.96
CA LEU A 104 3.66 -2.54 14.30
C LEU A 104 3.15 -2.09 15.67
N ARG A 105 2.73 -3.01 16.55
CA ARG A 105 2.07 -2.69 17.83
C ARG A 105 2.84 -1.66 18.66
N GLU A 106 4.13 -1.89 18.85
CA GLU A 106 5.03 -1.09 19.68
C GLU A 106 5.73 0.05 18.92
N VAL A 107 5.34 0.29 17.66
CA VAL A 107 5.99 1.29 16.80
C VAL A 107 5.12 2.54 16.69
N GLU A 108 5.66 3.70 17.05
CA GLU A 108 4.97 4.98 16.87
C GLU A 108 4.79 5.36 15.39
N ILE A 109 3.69 6.06 15.06
CA ILE A 109 3.38 6.48 13.67
C ILE A 109 4.52 7.32 13.08
N GLU A 110 5.10 8.21 13.89
CA GLU A 110 6.22 9.06 13.45
C GLU A 110 7.46 8.22 13.12
N THR A 111 7.68 7.12 13.84
CA THR A 111 8.75 6.16 13.57
C THR A 111 8.47 5.44 12.25
N ILE A 112 7.25 4.93 12.03
CA ILE A 112 6.86 4.29 10.77
C ILE A 112 7.18 5.22 9.59
N LYS A 113 6.76 6.49 9.67
CA LYS A 113 6.99 7.49 8.62
C LYS A 113 8.46 7.68 8.28
N LYS A 114 9.31 7.83 9.30
CA LYS A 114 10.76 8.06 9.13
C LYS A 114 11.46 6.88 8.47
N HIS A 115 11.01 5.66 8.76
CA HIS A 115 11.67 4.44 8.34
C HIS A 115 11.04 3.77 7.10
N LEU A 116 10.09 4.43 6.42
CA LEU A 116 9.46 3.89 5.20
C LEU A 116 10.49 3.46 4.13
N LYS A 117 11.58 4.24 3.98
CA LYS A 117 12.65 4.00 3.00
C LYS A 117 13.99 3.63 3.64
N ASP A 118 13.98 3.05 4.83
CA ASP A 118 15.22 2.69 5.53
C ASP A 118 15.85 1.43 4.97
N ASP A 119 17.20 1.35 4.99
CA ASP A 119 17.92 0.11 4.72
C ASP A 119 17.41 -0.65 3.46
N GLU A 120 17.38 0.02 2.31
CA GLU A 120 16.68 -0.44 1.08
C GLU A 120 17.04 -1.88 0.62
N GLN A 121 18.19 -2.41 1.07
CA GLN A 121 18.70 -3.74 0.77
C GLN A 121 18.33 -4.83 1.80
N LYS A 122 17.74 -4.48 2.95
CA LYS A 122 17.27 -5.44 3.97
C LYS A 122 15.83 -5.89 3.69
N GLY A 123 15.30 -6.75 4.56
CA GLY A 123 13.96 -7.34 4.41
C GLY A 123 13.86 -8.37 3.29
N ILE A 124 12.76 -9.10 3.28
CA ILE A 124 12.29 -9.93 2.16
C ILE A 124 11.61 -9.05 1.11
N ILE A 125 10.72 -8.13 1.53
CA ILE A 125 10.11 -7.15 0.65
C ILE A 125 11.12 -6.05 0.38
N LYS A 126 11.51 -5.87 -0.89
CA LYS A 126 12.49 -4.86 -1.32
C LYS A 126 11.82 -3.57 -1.76
N ILE A 127 12.54 -2.46 -1.58
CA ILE A 127 12.16 -1.17 -2.14
C ILE A 127 12.20 -1.23 -3.67
N LYS A 128 11.12 -0.77 -4.30
CA LYS A 128 10.94 -0.72 -5.75
C LYS A 128 10.48 0.67 -6.16
N GLU A 129 11.34 1.41 -6.85
CA GLU A 129 11.00 2.72 -7.41
C GLU A 129 9.83 2.64 -8.42
N ASP A 130 9.65 1.48 -9.04
CA ASP A 130 8.54 1.19 -9.96
C ASP A 130 8.03 -0.24 -9.71
N ILE A 131 6.81 -0.35 -9.18
CA ILE A 131 6.16 -1.64 -8.91
C ILE A 131 5.35 -2.17 -10.10
N SER A 132 5.30 -1.43 -11.21
CA SER A 132 4.63 -1.88 -12.44
C SER A 132 5.48 -2.82 -13.29
N LYS A 133 6.74 -3.03 -12.90
CA LYS A 133 7.75 -3.79 -13.62
C LYS A 133 8.15 -5.07 -12.90
#